data_AF-A0A2G2J5R7-F1
#
_entry.id   AF-A0A2G2J5R7-F1
#
_cell.length_a   1.000
_cell.length_b   1.000
_cell.length_c   1.000
_cell.angle_alpha   90.00
_cell.angle_beta   90.00
_cell.angle_gamma   90.00
#
_symmetry.space_group_name_H-M   'P 1'
#
loop_
_entity.id
_entity.type
_entity.pdbx_description
1 polymer ?
#
loop_
_entity_poly.entity_id
_entity_poly.type
_entity_poly.pdbx_seq_one_letter_code
_entity_poly.pdbx_strand_id
1 'polypeptide(L)'
;MKKLILSATLIVGYSFGFGSAAVAQTQYGQPTRYDQCQQRAQQISGYYGDVPDRYLDGGALRSAAKRANTVGAIAWLAGGNKKEIRRARKKAAKRGALEGAIKRAIAKDKQRKKRERYQFEIQTCMSGGR
;
A
#
# COMPACT_ATOMS: atom_id res chain seq x y z
N MET A 1 -36.43 -55.01 -13.36
CA MET A 1 -37.30 -54.32 -14.33
C MET A 1 -38.03 -53.19 -13.60
N LYS A 2 -38.16 -52.01 -14.24
CA LYS A 2 -39.06 -50.87 -13.91
C LYS A 2 -38.77 -50.11 -12.58
N LYS A 3 -38.24 -48.88 -12.63
CA LYS A 3 -38.94 -47.55 -12.76
C LYS A 3 -39.78 -47.24 -11.50
N LEU A 4 -39.86 -46.05 -10.90
CA LEU A 4 -39.29 -44.69 -11.04
C LEU A 4 -39.99 -43.84 -9.94
N ILE A 5 -39.26 -42.88 -9.33
CA ILE A 5 -39.72 -41.54 -8.84
C ILE A 5 -40.78 -41.48 -7.71
N LEU A 6 -40.52 -40.78 -6.60
CA LEU A 6 -40.97 -39.39 -6.34
C LEU A 6 -40.69 -38.93 -4.90
N SER A 7 -40.01 -37.78 -4.85
CA SER A 7 -39.79 -36.89 -3.72
C SER A 7 -41.09 -36.34 -3.13
N ALA A 8 -41.13 -36.10 -1.82
CA ALA A 8 -41.82 -34.95 -1.19
C ALA A 8 -41.54 -34.94 0.33
N THR A 9 -40.55 -34.18 0.80
CA THR A 9 -40.62 -32.81 1.36
C THR A 9 -40.62 -32.81 2.88
N LEU A 10 -39.53 -32.26 3.41
CA LEU A 10 -39.22 -31.92 4.80
C LEU A 10 -40.24 -30.98 5.43
N ILE A 11 -40.68 -31.28 6.66
CA ILE A 11 -40.93 -30.28 7.70
C ILE A 11 -40.54 -30.90 9.04
N VAL A 12 -39.39 -30.51 9.60
CA VAL A 12 -39.12 -30.66 11.04
C VAL A 12 -38.56 -29.33 11.53
N GLY A 13 -39.39 -28.64 12.30
CA GLY A 13 -39.06 -27.37 12.92
C GLY A 13 -38.01 -27.53 14.02
N TYR A 14 -37.21 -26.49 14.21
CA TYR A 14 -36.44 -26.27 15.42
C TYR A 14 -36.58 -24.81 15.86
N SER A 15 -36.74 -24.68 17.16
CA SER A 15 -37.26 -23.56 17.94
C SER A 15 -36.37 -22.31 17.90
N PHE A 16 -36.97 -21.14 17.61
CA PHE A 16 -36.37 -19.84 17.89
C PHE A 16 -36.60 -19.48 19.36
N GLY A 17 -35.61 -19.73 20.21
CA GLY A 17 -35.55 -19.16 21.55
C GLY A 17 -35.16 -17.68 21.47
N PHE A 18 -36.10 -16.80 21.84
CA PHE A 18 -35.83 -15.39 22.11
C PHE A 18 -35.03 -15.27 23.41
N GLY A 19 -33.72 -15.50 23.33
CA GLY A 19 -32.77 -15.07 24.34
C GLY A 19 -32.42 -13.60 24.08
N SER A 20 -32.67 -12.74 25.07
CA SER A 20 -32.36 -11.31 25.04
C SER A 20 -30.92 -11.08 24.58
N ALA A 21 -30.75 -10.65 23.33
CA ALA A 21 -29.52 -10.02 22.89
C ALA A 21 -29.41 -8.71 23.68
N ALA A 22 -28.67 -8.75 24.79
CA ALA A 22 -28.04 -7.56 25.34
C ALA A 22 -27.11 -7.04 24.24
N VAL A 23 -27.66 -6.20 23.38
CA VAL A 23 -26.90 -5.34 22.49
C VAL A 23 -26.06 -4.49 23.45
N ALA A 24 -24.79 -4.90 23.60
CA ALA A 24 -23.75 -4.02 24.08
C ALA A 24 -23.75 -2.84 23.12
N GLN A 25 -24.43 -1.76 23.51
CA GLN A 25 -24.31 -0.48 22.83
C GLN A 25 -22.87 -0.06 23.04
N THR A 26 -22.01 -0.37 22.07
CA THR A 26 -20.71 0.28 21.92
C THR A 26 -21.01 1.77 21.84
N GLN A 27 -20.82 2.44 22.96
CA GLN A 27 -20.95 3.87 23.13
C GLN A 27 -19.80 4.49 22.34
N TYR A 28 -20.03 4.69 21.03
CA TYR A 28 -19.15 5.47 20.18
C TYR A 28 -19.17 6.90 20.75
N GLY A 29 -18.13 7.25 21.49
CA GLY A 29 -17.93 8.60 21.98
C GLY A 29 -18.02 9.59 20.81
N GLN A 30 -18.70 10.71 21.03
CA GLN A 30 -18.82 11.79 20.05
C GLN A 30 -17.42 12.13 19.50
N PRO A 31 -17.24 12.22 18.16
CA PRO A 31 -15.93 12.51 17.58
C PRO A 31 -15.42 13.84 18.12
N THR A 32 -14.20 13.83 18.62
CA THR A 32 -13.58 15.03 19.19
C THR A 32 -13.29 16.04 18.08
N ARG A 33 -13.14 17.32 18.44
CA ARG A 33 -12.68 18.36 17.50
C ARG A 33 -11.37 17.95 16.82
N TYR A 34 -10.50 17.26 17.54
CA TYR A 34 -9.25 16.72 17.00
C TYR A 34 -9.50 15.69 15.89
N ASP A 35 -10.45 14.77 16.07
CA ASP A 35 -10.78 13.74 15.07
C ASP A 35 -11.29 14.37 13.76
N GLN A 36 -12.10 15.43 13.87
CA GLN A 36 -12.58 16.19 12.71
C GLN A 36 -11.43 16.92 11.99
N CYS A 37 -10.55 17.56 12.75
CA CYS A 37 -9.36 18.22 12.20
C CYS A 37 -8.39 17.22 11.56
N GLN A 38 -8.24 16.04 12.15
CA GLN A 38 -7.44 14.96 11.61
C GLN A 38 -8.00 14.48 10.26
N GLN A 39 -9.31 14.21 10.15
CA GLN A 39 -9.92 13.81 8.87
C GLN A 39 -9.68 14.87 7.78
N ARG A 40 -9.90 16.15 8.09
CA ARG A 40 -9.62 17.25 7.16
C ARG A 40 -8.15 17.30 6.74
N ALA A 41 -7.24 17.18 7.70
CA ALA A 41 -5.80 17.18 7.43
C ALA A 41 -5.37 15.99 6.56
N GLN A 42 -5.93 14.79 6.77
CA GLN A 42 -5.67 13.62 5.93
C GLN A 42 -6.12 13.86 4.49
N GLN A 43 -7.31 14.43 4.29
CA GLN A 43 -7.84 14.73 2.95
C GLN A 43 -6.99 15.76 2.19
N ILE A 44 -6.52 16.81 2.87
CA ILE A 44 -5.74 17.90 2.24
C ILE A 44 -4.27 17.49 2.00
N SER A 45 -3.65 16.84 2.98
CA SER A 45 -2.23 16.45 2.89
C SER A 45 -2.01 15.15 2.12
N GLY A 46 -3.02 14.28 2.04
CA GLY A 46 -2.89 12.92 1.54
C GLY A 46 -1.88 12.08 2.34
N TYR A 47 -1.69 12.41 3.62
CA TYR A 47 -0.89 11.66 4.59
C TYR A 47 -1.80 10.79 5.45
N TYR A 48 -1.57 9.48 5.44
CA TYR A 48 -2.36 8.50 6.17
C TYR A 48 -1.52 7.75 7.22
N GLY A 49 -0.35 8.28 7.56
CA GLY A 49 0.64 7.64 8.41
C GLY A 49 1.96 7.35 7.70
N ASP A 50 2.93 6.94 8.49
CA ASP A 50 4.27 6.62 7.98
C ASP A 50 4.24 5.32 7.17
N VAL A 51 4.78 5.39 5.96
CA VAL A 51 4.91 4.19 5.12
C VAL A 51 6.25 3.54 5.46
N PRO A 52 6.26 2.26 5.86
CA PRO A 52 7.51 1.58 6.18
C PRO A 52 8.47 1.63 4.99
N ASP A 53 9.76 1.79 5.30
CA ASP A 53 10.81 1.99 4.32
C ASP A 53 10.80 0.92 3.21
N ARG A 54 10.41 -0.33 3.49
CA ARG A 54 10.32 -1.40 2.48
C ARG A 54 9.29 -1.15 1.36
N TYR A 55 8.27 -0.33 1.62
CA TYR A 55 7.22 0.02 0.66
C TYR A 55 7.51 1.33 -0.07
N LEU A 56 8.58 2.04 0.30
CA LEU A 56 9.03 3.21 -0.45
C LEU A 56 9.73 2.79 -1.74
N ASP A 57 9.20 3.25 -2.86
CA ASP A 57 9.79 3.03 -4.17
C ASP A 57 11.22 3.59 -4.27
N GLY A 58 12.02 2.97 -5.16
CA GLY A 58 13.38 3.44 -5.43
C GLY A 58 14.51 2.67 -4.72
N GLY A 59 14.38 1.38 -4.42
CA GLY A 59 15.55 0.63 -3.92
C GLY A 59 16.72 0.64 -4.91
N ALA A 60 17.91 1.09 -4.48
CA ALA A 60 19.12 1.07 -5.30
C ALA A 60 19.42 -0.34 -5.83
N LEU A 61 19.37 -1.34 -4.96
CA LEU A 61 19.54 -2.76 -5.30
C LEU A 61 18.51 -3.25 -6.33
N ARG A 62 17.22 -2.94 -6.14
CA ARG A 62 16.14 -3.37 -7.04
C ARG A 62 16.29 -2.73 -8.42
N SER A 63 16.58 -1.44 -8.48
CA SER A 63 16.78 -0.71 -9.73
C SER A 63 18.06 -1.13 -10.46
N ALA A 64 19.14 -1.40 -9.72
CA ALA A 64 20.38 -1.96 -10.26
C ALA A 64 20.14 -3.34 -10.89
N ALA A 65 19.49 -4.25 -10.15
CA ALA A 65 19.18 -5.59 -10.61
C ALA A 65 18.26 -5.56 -11.84
N LYS A 66 17.22 -4.72 -11.82
CA LYS A 66 16.30 -4.55 -12.96
C LYS A 66 17.06 -4.11 -14.21
N ARG A 67 17.83 -3.01 -14.16
CA ARG A 67 18.60 -2.52 -15.32
C ARG A 67 19.67 -3.51 -15.78
N ALA A 68 20.37 -4.16 -14.86
CA ALA A 68 21.38 -5.16 -15.19
C ALA A 68 20.77 -6.38 -15.89
N ASN A 69 19.61 -6.86 -15.42
CA ASN A 69 18.91 -7.95 -16.07
C ASN A 69 18.37 -7.55 -17.44
N THR A 70 17.72 -6.39 -17.57
CA THR A 70 17.20 -5.91 -18.86
C THR A 70 18.33 -5.75 -19.89
N VAL A 71 19.41 -5.04 -19.56
CA VAL A 71 20.55 -4.86 -20.49
C VAL A 71 21.25 -6.18 -20.78
N GLY A 72 21.35 -7.06 -19.78
CA GLY A 72 21.91 -8.38 -19.94
C GLY A 72 21.11 -9.29 -20.88
N ALA A 73 19.79 -9.25 -20.77
CA ALA A 73 18.89 -10.01 -21.63
C ALA A 73 18.96 -9.49 -23.07
N ILE A 74 18.93 -8.17 -23.26
CA ILE A 74 19.06 -7.55 -24.59
C ILE A 74 20.41 -7.92 -25.22
N ALA A 75 21.50 -7.80 -24.47
CA ALA A 75 22.84 -8.09 -25.00
C ALA A 75 23.06 -9.58 -25.26
N TRP A 76 22.37 -10.47 -24.54
CA TRP A 76 22.37 -11.91 -24.81
C TRP A 76 21.58 -12.24 -26.09
N LEU A 77 20.40 -11.63 -26.27
CA LEU A 77 19.60 -11.78 -27.49
C LEU A 77 20.31 -11.23 -28.73
N ALA A 78 21.12 -10.19 -28.58
CA ALA A 78 21.91 -9.60 -29.66
C ALA A 78 23.19 -10.40 -30.01
N GLY A 79 23.42 -11.57 -29.40
CA GLY A 79 24.60 -12.40 -29.66
C GLY A 79 25.92 -11.83 -29.11
N GLY A 80 25.86 -10.91 -28.14
CA GLY A 80 27.03 -10.25 -27.58
C GLY A 80 27.97 -11.20 -26.84
N ASN A 81 29.27 -10.89 -26.83
CA ASN A 81 30.26 -11.73 -26.16
C ASN A 81 30.11 -11.67 -24.63
N LYS A 82 30.36 -12.77 -23.91
CA LYS A 82 30.18 -12.87 -22.44
C LYS A 82 30.88 -11.74 -21.66
N LYS A 83 32.08 -11.33 -22.09
CA LYS A 83 32.84 -10.24 -21.47
C LYS A 83 32.16 -8.87 -21.65
N GLU A 84 31.61 -8.59 -22.82
CA GLU A 84 30.92 -7.34 -23.12
C GLU A 84 29.58 -7.26 -22.41
N ILE A 85 28.80 -8.34 -22.43
CA ILE A 85 27.54 -8.46 -21.67
C ILE A 85 27.81 -8.16 -20.18
N ARG A 86 28.87 -8.73 -19.59
CA ARG A 86 29.20 -8.51 -18.18
C ARG A 86 29.60 -7.05 -17.89
N ARG A 87 30.35 -6.41 -18.79
CA ARG A 87 30.71 -4.97 -18.65
C ARG A 87 29.48 -4.07 -18.78
N ALA A 88 28.61 -4.33 -19.77
CA ALA A 88 27.36 -3.61 -19.97
C ALA A 88 26.42 -3.77 -18.76
N ARG A 89 26.26 -4.99 -18.24
CA ARG A 89 25.51 -5.27 -17.00
C ARG A 89 26.03 -4.46 -15.81
N LYS A 90 27.36 -4.42 -15.59
CA LYS A 90 27.95 -3.64 -14.49
C LYS A 90 27.66 -2.14 -14.63
N LYS A 91 27.80 -1.57 -15.84
CA LYS A 91 27.53 -0.16 -16.09
C LYS A 91 26.04 0.17 -15.91
N ALA A 92 25.17 -0.72 -16.38
CA ALA A 92 23.72 -0.62 -16.20
C ALA A 92 23.30 -0.75 -14.74
N ALA A 93 23.92 -1.66 -13.98
CA ALA A 93 23.70 -1.84 -12.54
C ALA A 93 24.05 -0.57 -11.76
N LYS A 94 25.22 0.04 -12.03
CA LYS A 94 25.62 1.31 -11.39
C LYS A 94 24.62 2.43 -11.66
N ARG A 95 24.20 2.60 -12.93
CA ARG A 95 23.16 3.59 -13.28
C ARG A 95 21.82 3.29 -12.60
N GLY A 96 21.41 2.02 -12.58
CA GLY A 96 20.18 1.60 -11.89
C GLY A 96 20.24 1.83 -10.39
N ALA A 97 21.39 1.58 -9.76
CA ALA A 97 21.60 1.84 -8.34
C ALA A 97 21.40 3.33 -8.01
N LEU A 98 22.03 4.20 -8.81
CA LEU A 98 21.92 5.65 -8.65
C LEU A 98 20.48 6.13 -8.85
N GLU A 99 19.82 5.74 -9.94
CA GLU A 99 18.42 6.10 -10.21
C GLU A 99 17.47 5.60 -9.12
N GLY A 100 17.73 4.39 -8.59
CA GLY A 100 17.03 3.89 -7.41
C GLY A 100 17.22 4.83 -6.23
N ALA A 101 18.46 5.04 -5.79
CA ALA A 101 18.78 5.88 -4.64
C ALA A 101 18.15 7.29 -4.73
N ILE A 102 18.15 7.91 -5.91
CA ILE A 102 17.49 9.20 -6.13
C ILE A 102 15.97 9.08 -5.94
N LYS A 103 15.33 8.08 -6.54
CA LYS A 103 13.88 7.84 -6.36
C LYS A 103 13.52 7.60 -4.89
N ARG A 104 14.37 6.87 -4.16
CA ARG A 104 14.23 6.65 -2.71
C ARG A 104 14.26 7.96 -1.94
N ALA A 105 15.23 8.83 -2.22
CA ALA A 105 15.37 10.12 -1.58
C ALA A 105 14.14 11.00 -1.85
N ILE A 106 13.67 11.04 -3.11
CA ILE A 106 12.44 11.77 -3.49
C ILE A 106 11.22 11.20 -2.78
N ALA A 107 11.08 9.88 -2.67
CA ALA A 107 9.96 9.25 -1.97
C ALA A 107 9.93 9.62 -0.48
N LYS A 108 11.10 9.64 0.18
CA LYS A 108 11.24 10.10 1.57
C LYS A 108 10.91 11.59 1.72
N ASP A 109 11.38 12.43 0.81
CA ASP A 109 11.08 13.86 0.84
C ASP A 109 9.58 14.15 0.64
N LYS A 110 8.93 13.42 -0.28
CA LYS A 110 7.47 13.50 -0.47
C LYS A 110 6.70 13.09 0.79
N GLN A 111 7.11 12.01 1.47
CA GLN A 111 6.51 11.60 2.74
C GLN A 111 6.67 12.67 3.81
N ARG A 112 7.87 13.22 3.96
CA ARG A 112 8.15 14.30 4.91
C ARG A 112 7.27 15.52 4.66
N LYS A 113 7.19 16.00 3.42
CA LYS A 113 6.34 17.14 3.05
C LYS A 113 4.85 16.88 3.32
N LYS A 114 4.38 15.67 3.05
CA LYS A 114 3.00 15.26 3.37
C LYS A 114 2.75 15.29 4.88
N ARG A 115 3.68 14.79 5.69
CA ARG A 115 3.61 14.84 7.16
C ARG A 115 3.63 16.27 7.69
N GLU A 116 4.51 17.12 7.15
CA GLU A 116 4.58 18.55 7.52
C GLU A 116 3.28 19.27 7.20
N ARG A 117 2.72 19.07 6.00
CA ARG A 117 1.42 19.62 5.64
C ARG A 117 0.30 19.09 6.54
N TYR A 118 0.28 17.80 6.84
CA TYR A 118 -0.68 17.21 7.76
C TYR A 118 -0.63 17.87 9.15
N GLN A 119 0.57 18.01 9.71
CA GLN A 119 0.77 18.68 11.01
C GLN A 119 0.32 20.14 10.97
N PHE A 120 0.66 20.86 9.90
CA PHE A 120 0.24 22.24 9.69
C PHE A 120 -1.29 22.39 9.63
N GLU A 121 -1.98 21.52 8.88
CA GLU A 121 -3.45 21.53 8.76
C GLU A 121 -4.13 21.18 10.10
N ILE A 122 -3.60 20.21 10.84
CA ILE A 122 -4.10 19.90 12.20
C ILE A 122 -3.91 21.10 13.12
N GLN A 123 -2.71 21.69 13.15
CA GLN A 123 -2.42 22.83 14.01
C GLN A 123 -3.33 24.01 13.67
N THR A 124 -3.52 24.29 12.39
CA THR A 124 -4.41 25.35 11.90
C THR A 124 -5.86 25.09 12.29
N CYS A 125 -6.36 23.87 12.10
CA CYS A 125 -7.74 23.53 12.48
C CYS A 125 -7.97 23.59 14.00
N MET A 126 -6.99 23.17 14.79
CA MET A 126 -7.05 23.16 16.26
C MET A 126 -6.88 24.55 16.87
N SER A 127 -6.03 25.40 16.31
CA SER A 127 -5.88 26.79 16.74
C SER A 127 -7.08 27.67 16.38
N GLY A 128 -8.08 27.12 15.66
CA GLY A 128 -9.23 27.86 15.16
C GLY A 128 -8.89 28.74 13.96
N GLY A 129 -7.87 28.35 13.19
CA GLY A 129 -7.18 29.18 12.22
C GLY A 129 -8.08 29.91 11.22
N ARG A 130 -7.91 31.25 11.21
CA ARG A 130 -8.43 32.31 10.33
C ARG A 130 -9.93 32.31 10.01
#